data_AF-A0AA41UI55-F1
#
_entry.id   AF-A0AA41UI55-F1
#
_cell.length_a   1.000
_cell.length_b   1.000
_cell.length_c   1.000
_cell.angle_alpha   90.00
_cell.angle_beta   90.00
_cell.angle_gamma   90.00
#
_symmetry.space_group_name_H-M   'P 1'
#
loop_
_entity.id
_entity.type
_entity.pdbx_description
1 polymer ?
#
loop_
_entity_poly.entity_id
_entity_poly.type
_entity_poly.pdbx_seq_one_letter_code
_entity_poly.pdbx_strand_id
1 'polypeptide(L)'
;MTDELKFEVGGVYKNMKGPFEVVSIHRDDMVIRWGNGTEITTTVNLQKRIIERMAHEKTIKQQQAEKLKKAKAPKKKKAAPAKKK
;
A
#
# COMPACT_ATOMS: atom_id res chain seq x y z
N MET A 1 8.63 -13.42 -4.82
CA MET A 1 7.46 -13.84 -4.03
C MET A 1 6.32 -12.90 -4.40
N THR A 2 5.56 -13.28 -5.42
CA THR A 2 4.33 -12.59 -5.82
C THR A 2 3.28 -12.98 -4.79
N ASP A 3 3.00 -12.07 -3.87
CA ASP A 3 1.89 -12.21 -2.93
C ASP A 3 0.62 -12.37 -3.78
N GLU A 4 0.10 -13.59 -3.87
CA GLU A 4 -1.09 -13.89 -4.65
C GLU A 4 -2.28 -13.24 -3.97
N LEU A 5 -2.49 -11.95 -4.26
CA LEU A 5 -3.63 -11.21 -3.76
C LEU A 5 -4.89 -11.87 -4.32
N LYS A 6 -5.56 -12.68 -3.50
CA LYS A 6 -6.77 -13.44 -3.83
C LYS A 6 -7.97 -12.62 -3.38
N PHE A 7 -8.84 -12.32 -4.32
CA PHE A 7 -10.10 -11.68 -4.03
C PHE A 7 -11.15 -12.76 -3.78
N GLU A 8 -12.01 -12.53 -2.79
CA GLU A 8 -13.11 -13.42 -2.43
C GLU A 8 -14.45 -12.70 -2.60
N VAL A 9 -15.46 -13.43 -3.06
CA VAL A 9 -16.83 -12.91 -3.18
C VAL A 9 -17.39 -12.62 -1.79
N GLY A 10 -18.01 -11.45 -1.61
CA GLY A 10 -18.42 -10.89 -0.32
C GLY A 10 -17.28 -10.20 0.45
N GLY A 11 -16.05 -10.25 -0.06
CA GLY A 11 -14.91 -9.55 0.53
C GLY A 11 -14.94 -8.05 0.26
N VAL A 12 -14.66 -7.25 1.29
CA VAL A 12 -14.57 -5.79 1.17
C VAL A 12 -13.10 -5.36 1.12
N TYR A 13 -12.74 -4.68 0.03
CA TYR A 13 -11.39 -4.20 -0.23
C TYR A 13 -11.39 -2.70 -0.49
N LYS A 14 -10.22 -2.07 -0.51
CA LYS A 14 -10.08 -0.64 -0.78
C LYS A 14 -9.05 -0.41 -1.87
N ASN A 15 -9.44 0.33 -2.91
CA ASN A 15 -8.51 0.84 -3.92
C ASN A 15 -8.38 2.37 -3.83
N MET A 16 -7.76 2.99 -4.84
CA MET A 16 -7.59 4.45 -4.91
C MET A 16 -8.90 5.25 -4.90
N LYS A 17 -10.00 4.70 -5.42
CA LYS A 17 -11.30 5.38 -5.45
C LYS A 17 -12.07 5.25 -4.14
N GLY A 18 -11.84 4.18 -3.38
CA GLY A 18 -12.53 3.95 -2.11
C GLY A 18 -12.72 2.47 -1.77
N PRO A 19 -13.53 2.17 -0.76
CA PRO A 19 -13.93 0.81 -0.42
C PRO A 19 -14.92 0.24 -1.46
N PHE A 20 -14.73 -1.02 -1.82
CA PHE A 20 -15.59 -1.78 -2.71
C PHE A 20 -15.76 -3.21 -2.21
N GLU A 21 -16.90 -3.81 -2.50
CA GLU A 21 -17.21 -5.21 -2.22
C GLU A 21 -17.15 -6.03 -3.51
N VAL A 22 -16.65 -7.26 -3.45
CA VAL A 22 -16.64 -8.16 -4.61
C VAL A 22 -17.95 -8.92 -4.66
N VAL A 23 -18.77 -8.66 -5.68
CA VAL A 23 -20.10 -9.28 -5.83
C VAL A 23 -20.02 -10.62 -6.56
N SER A 24 -19.16 -10.73 -7.57
CA SER A 24 -18.97 -11.97 -8.33
C SER A 24 -17.57 -12.04 -8.92
N ILE A 25 -17.07 -13.26 -9.13
CA ILE A 25 -15.80 -13.55 -9.80
C ILE A 25 -16.04 -14.59 -10.88
N HIS A 26 -15.67 -14.25 -12.11
CA HIS A 26 -15.76 -15.09 -13.30
C HIS A 26 -14.38 -15.22 -13.96
N ARG A 27 -13.66 -16.31 -13.64
CA ARG A 27 -12.30 -16.61 -14.14
C ARG A 27 -11.32 -15.45 -13.93
N ASP A 28 -11.24 -14.53 -14.88
CA ASP A 28 -10.34 -13.38 -14.91
C ASP A 28 -11.05 -12.05 -14.61
N ASP A 29 -12.37 -12.03 -14.66
CA ASP A 29 -13.21 -10.86 -14.41
C ASP A 29 -13.88 -10.93 -13.06
N MET A 30 -14.20 -9.77 -12.50
CA MET A 30 -14.97 -9.65 -11.28
C MET A 30 -15.89 -8.45 -11.34
N VAL A 31 -17.03 -8.57 -10.68
CA VAL A 31 -17.97 -7.48 -10.47
C VAL A 31 -17.72 -6.95 -9.07
N ILE A 32 -17.48 -5.65 -8.98
CA ILE A 32 -17.32 -4.96 -7.71
C ILE A 32 -18.46 -3.96 -7.51
N ARG A 33 -18.93 -3.84 -6.27
CA ARG A 33 -19.96 -2.89 -5.85
C ARG A 33 -19.37 -1.84 -4.92
N TRP A 34 -19.67 -0.60 -5.23
CA TRP A 34 -19.29 0.56 -4.43
C TRP A 34 -20.35 0.86 -3.37
N GLY A 35 -19.98 1.57 -2.30
CA GLY A 35 -20.91 1.94 -1.21
C GLY A 35 -22.10 2.80 -1.63
N ASN A 36 -22.05 3.43 -2.81
CA ASN A 36 -23.17 4.14 -3.43
C ASN A 36 -24.11 3.21 -4.22
N GLY A 37 -23.83 1.91 -4.24
CA GLY A 37 -24.59 0.90 -4.99
C GLY A 37 -24.18 0.74 -6.45
N THR A 38 -23.20 1.48 -6.96
CA THR A 38 -22.71 1.31 -8.33
C THR A 38 -21.94 0.01 -8.48
N GLU A 39 -22.24 -0.77 -9.51
CA GLU A 39 -21.53 -1.99 -9.86
C GLU A 39 -20.72 -1.78 -11.13
N ILE A 40 -19.49 -2.28 -11.14
CA ILE A 40 -18.65 -2.28 -12.33
C ILE A 40 -17.96 -3.62 -12.52
N THR A 41 -17.79 -4.01 -13.78
CA THR A 41 -16.97 -5.15 -14.16
C THR A 41 -15.53 -4.69 -14.32
N THR A 42 -14.60 -5.40 -13.68
CA THR A 42 -13.16 -5.16 -13.78
C THR A 42 -12.43 -6.50 -13.80
N THR A 43 -11.25 -6.54 -14.40
CA THR A 43 -10.40 -7.73 -14.32
C THR A 43 -9.74 -7.85 -12.96
N VAL A 44 -9.67 -9.09 -12.46
CA VAL A 44 -8.95 -9.50 -11.26
C VAL A 44 -7.49 -9.04 -11.36
N ASN A 45 -6.85 -9.29 -12.51
CA ASN A 45 -5.46 -8.92 -12.75
C ASN A 45 -5.23 -7.40 -12.65
N LEU A 46 -6.15 -6.59 -13.19
CA LEU A 46 -6.06 -5.14 -13.08
C LEU A 46 -6.13 -4.69 -11.62
N GLN A 47 -7.07 -5.22 -10.84
CA GLN A 47 -7.19 -4.83 -9.43
C GLN A 47 -6.01 -5.30 -8.58
N LYS A 48 -5.44 -6.49 -8.84
CA LYS A 48 -4.19 -6.91 -8.19
C LYS A 48 -3.08 -5.90 -8.43
N ARG A 49 -2.84 -5.53 -9.69
CA ARG A 49 -1.79 -4.57 -10.06
C ARG A 49 -1.99 -3.19 -9.43
N ILE A 50 -3.25 -2.73 -9.30
CA ILE A 50 -3.56 -1.47 -8.62
C ILE A 50 -3.15 -1.54 -7.14
N ILE A 51 -3.52 -2.61 -6.43
CA ILE A 51 -3.22 -2.75 -5.01
C ILE A 51 -1.72 -2.96 -4.77
N GLU A 52 -1.07 -3.80 -5.58
CA GLU A 52 0.38 -4.01 -5.52
C GLU A 52 1.15 -2.69 -5.73
N ARG A 53 0.74 -1.90 -6.74
CA ARG A 53 1.34 -0.59 -6.98
C ARG A 53 1.17 0.35 -5.79
N MET A 54 -0.03 0.42 -5.20
CA MET A 54 -0.27 1.25 -4.02
C MET A 54 0.61 0.82 -2.83
N ALA A 55 0.74 -0.50 -2.59
CA ALA A 55 1.57 -1.03 -1.53
C ALA A 55 3.05 -0.67 -1.75
N HIS A 56 3.53 -0.83 -2.99
CA HIS A 56 4.90 -0.50 -3.36
C HIS A 56 5.20 1.01 -3.20
N GLU A 57 4.31 1.89 -3.67
CA GLU A 57 4.46 3.33 -3.50
C GLU A 57 4.45 3.77 -2.03
N LYS A 58 3.64 3.12 -1.19
CA LYS A 58 3.61 3.37 0.26
C LYS A 58 4.95 3.03 0.90
N THR A 59 5.54 1.90 0.55
CA THR A 59 6.86 1.47 1.04
C THR A 59 7.96 2.44 0.61
N ILE A 60 7.99 2.86 -0.65
CA ILE A 60 8.98 3.83 -1.14
C ILE A 60 8.84 5.17 -0.41
N LYS A 61 7.62 5.69 -0.25
CA LYS A 61 7.38 6.95 0.49
C LYS A 61 7.82 6.85 1.94
N GLN A 62 7.57 5.74 2.61
CA GLN A 62 8.02 5.52 3.99
C GLN A 62 9.55 5.49 4.09
N GLN A 63 10.22 4.76 3.20
CA GLN A 63 11.68 4.71 3.18
C GLN A 63 12.32 6.07 2.87
N GLN A 64 11.74 6.84 1.94
CA GLN A 64 12.21 8.21 1.66
C GLN A 64 11.98 9.14 2.84
N ALA A 65 10.81 9.06 3.50
CA ALA A 65 10.53 9.85 4.70
C ALA A 65 11.50 9.53 5.85
N GLU A 66 11.86 8.25 6.04
CA GLU A 66 12.86 7.86 7.03
C GLU A 66 14.27 8.34 6.69
N LYS A 67 14.68 8.28 5.41
CA LYS A 67 15.98 8.81 4.96
C LYS A 67 16.08 10.33 5.17
N LEU A 68 15.00 11.07 4.88
CA LEU A 68 14.93 12.52 5.12
C LEU A 68 14.94 12.87 6.62
N LYS A 69 14.28 12.07 7.47
CA LYS A 69 14.33 12.23 8.93
C LYS A 69 15.73 11.94 9.50
N LYS A 70 16.43 10.90 9.01
CA LYS A 70 17.83 10.62 9.39
C LYS A 70 18.81 11.69 8.90
N ALA A 71 18.55 12.32 7.75
CA ALA A 71 19.36 13.43 7.25
C ALA A 71 19.15 14.75 8.00
N LYS A 72 17.96 14.99 8.57
CA LYS A 72 17.64 16.19 9.37
C LYS A 72 17.89 16.04 10.87
N ALA A 73 18.25 14.86 11.37
CA ALA A 73 18.67 14.71 12.76
C ALA A 73 19.99 15.48 12.97
N PRO A 74 20.04 16.50 13.85
CA PRO A 74 21.29 17.20 14.12
C PRO A 74 22.25 16.17 14.74
N LYS A 75 23.43 16.04 14.13
CA LYS A 75 24.59 15.37 14.72
C LYS A 75 24.78 15.94 16.13
N LYS A 76 24.25 15.26 17.16
CA LYS A 76 24.64 15.51 18.55
C LYS A 76 26.14 15.34 18.58
N LYS A 77 26.80 16.48 18.79
CA LYS A 77 28.24 16.68 18.76
C LYS A 77 28.94 15.56 19.52
N LYS A 78 29.98 15.01 18.87
CA LYS A 78 31.11 14.40 19.57
C LYS A 78 31.59 15.40 20.63
N ALA A 79 31.57 15.00 21.90
CA ALA A 79 32.30 15.66 22.97
C ALA A 79 33.04 14.57 23.76
N ALA A 80 34.17 14.14 23.21
CA ALA A 80 35.37 13.84 24.00
C ALA A 80 36.40 14.87 23.52
N PRO A 81 37.28 15.44 24.36
CA PRO A 81 38.02 14.70 25.39
C PRO A 81 38.29 15.49 26.70
N ALA A 82 38.57 14.80 27.81
CA ALA A 82 39.34 15.42 28.90
C ALA A 82 40.06 14.36 29.75
N LYS A 83 41.35 14.19 29.49
CA LYS A 83 42.34 13.72 30.48
C LYS A 83 42.34 14.67 31.69
N LYS A 84 42.43 14.13 32.91
CA LYS A 84 43.09 14.71 34.11
C LYS A 84 43.11 13.58 35.16
N LYS A 85 44.26 12.95 35.38
CA LYS A 85 45.40 13.29 36.26
C LYS A 85 45.23 12.62 37.61
#